data_AF-A0A1G6H6B2-F1
#
_entry.id   AF-A0A1G6H6B2-F1
#
_cell.length_a   1.000
_cell.length_b   1.000
_cell.length_c   1.000
_cell.angle_alpha   90.00
_cell.angle_beta   90.00
_cell.angle_gamma   90.00
#
_symmetry.space_group_name_H-M   'P 1'
#
loop_
_entity.id
_entity.type
_entity.pdbx_description
1 polymer ?
#
loop_
_entity_poly.entity_id
_entity_poly.type
_entity_poly.pdbx_seq_one_letter_code
_entity_poly.pdbx_strand_id
1 'polypeptide(L)'
;MLRDFHTAHNPKRPQANIPLSNRFYLSDAVFTAYLGGPSALVEGLASAIVDPAFPLALGRRSCVPVPPLLLTISEKEPREMLLDTPLQAGRSQRRSRARTVRCSVQADVQVLPEEASRRRIRDVPLSFNPEDRRYAYREVVETVVDVANPDGRASGGHDPFAALEGLL
;
A
#
# COMPACT_ATOMS: atom_id res chain seq x y z
N MET A 1 -8.94 -0.62 -10.91
CA MET A 1 -9.38 0.67 -10.33
C MET A 1 -10.89 0.75 -10.43
N LEU A 2 -11.57 0.90 -9.29
CA LEU A 2 -13.03 0.96 -9.17
C LEU A 2 -13.48 2.41 -8.98
N ARG A 3 -14.48 2.86 -9.75
CA ARG A 3 -15.12 4.17 -9.57
C ARG A 3 -16.46 3.98 -8.85
N ASP A 4 -16.58 4.61 -7.69
CA ASP A 4 -17.80 4.68 -6.89
C ASP A 4 -18.46 6.05 -7.10
N PHE A 5 -19.68 6.04 -7.62
CA PHE A 5 -20.50 7.24 -7.73
C PHE A 5 -21.29 7.40 -6.43
N HIS A 6 -20.82 8.32 -5.58
CA HIS A 6 -21.24 8.43 -4.20
C HIS A 6 -22.11 9.67 -3.99
N THR A 7 -23.38 9.45 -3.66
CA THR A 7 -24.36 10.49 -3.34
C THR A 7 -24.49 10.62 -1.81
N ALA A 8 -24.74 11.83 -1.34
CA ALA A 8 -25.15 12.07 0.04
C ALA A 8 -26.57 12.62 0.02
N HIS A 9 -27.38 12.21 0.99
CA HIS A 9 -28.74 12.69 1.15
C HIS A 9 -28.93 13.26 2.55
N ASN A 10 -29.54 14.43 2.66
CA ASN A 10 -29.91 15.02 3.93
C ASN A 10 -31.41 14.80 4.15
N PRO A 11 -31.83 13.84 5.00
CA PRO A 11 -33.24 13.55 5.22
C PRO A 11 -34.02 14.75 5.79
N LYS A 12 -33.35 15.71 6.44
CA LYS A 12 -33.98 16.94 6.95
C LYS A 12 -34.14 18.02 5.87
N ARG A 13 -33.47 17.87 4.72
CA ARG A 13 -33.57 18.79 3.57
C ARG A 13 -33.53 17.99 2.25
N PRO A 14 -34.61 17.27 1.92
CA PRO A 14 -34.63 16.36 0.76
C PRO A 14 -34.50 17.07 -0.60
N GLN A 15 -34.78 18.38 -0.66
CA GLN A 15 -34.63 19.21 -1.86
C GLN A 15 -33.30 19.98 -1.90
N ALA A 16 -32.42 19.81 -0.92
CA ALA A 16 -31.12 20.45 -0.94
C ALA A 16 -30.27 19.85 -2.06
N ASN A 17 -29.64 20.70 -2.86
CA ASN A 17 -28.69 20.27 -3.86
C ASN A 17 -27.41 19.82 -3.14
N ILE A 18 -27.17 18.51 -3.09
CA ILE A 18 -26.02 17.94 -2.37
C ILE A 18 -24.94 17.59 -3.41
N PRO A 19 -23.67 17.96 -3.16
CA PRO A 19 -22.60 17.67 -4.09
C PRO A 19 -22.46 16.17 -4.35
N LEU A 20 -22.45 15.81 -5.62
CA LEU A 20 -22.11 14.46 -6.09
C LEU A 20 -20.59 14.28 -5.99
N SER A 21 -20.15 13.11 -5.53
CA SER A 21 -18.73 12.79 -5.45
C SER A 21 -18.40 11.53 -6.23
N ASN A 22 -17.29 11.56 -6.97
CA ASN A 22 -16.70 10.37 -7.56
C ASN A 22 -15.51 9.96 -6.72
N ARG A 23 -15.53 8.73 -6.23
CA ARG A 23 -14.46 8.18 -5.38
C ARG A 23 -13.81 7.01 -6.10
N PHE A 24 -12.50 7.06 -6.22
CA PHE A 24 -11.74 5.99 -6.86
C PHE A 24 -11.06 5.12 -5.81
N TYR A 25 -11.05 3.81 -6.06
CA TYR A 25 -10.49 2.79 -5.19
C TYR A 25 -9.60 1.85 -5.98
N LEU A 26 -8.55 1.33 -5.33
CA LEU A 26 -7.83 0.15 -5.80
C LEU A 26 -8.57 -1.09 -5.32
N SER A 27 -8.76 -2.06 -6.22
CA SER A 27 -9.46 -3.32 -5.98
C SER A 27 -8.51 -4.47 -6.31
N ASP A 28 -8.59 -5.57 -5.55
CA ASP A 28 -7.71 -6.74 -5.68
C ASP A 28 -6.20 -6.41 -5.62
N ALA A 29 -5.86 -5.35 -4.89
CA ALA A 29 -4.48 -4.93 -4.66
C ALA A 29 -3.98 -5.42 -3.30
N VAL A 30 -2.72 -5.83 -3.23
CA VAL A 30 -2.02 -6.17 -2.00
C VAL A 30 -0.75 -5.33 -1.90
N PHE A 31 -0.47 -4.84 -0.70
CA PHE A 31 0.74 -4.08 -0.40
C PHE A 31 1.45 -4.73 0.78
N THR A 32 2.78 -4.70 0.75
CA THR A 32 3.60 -5.02 1.92
C THR A 32 4.31 -3.75 2.34
N ALA A 33 4.13 -3.35 3.59
CA ALA A 33 4.76 -2.16 4.13
C ALA A 33 5.84 -2.56 5.14
N TYR A 34 7.00 -1.91 5.05
CA TYR A 34 8.12 -2.09 5.96
C TYR A 34 8.34 -0.79 6.72
N LEU A 35 8.46 -0.89 8.04
CA LEU A 35 8.66 0.24 8.94
C LEU A 35 9.92 -0.04 9.75
N GLY A 36 10.90 0.86 9.66
CA GLY A 36 12.13 0.81 10.45
C GLY A 36 12.15 1.92 11.50
N GLY A 37 12.76 1.65 12.65
CA GLY A 37 12.90 2.62 13.73
C GLY A 37 13.38 1.97 15.03
N PRO A 38 13.47 2.75 16.12
CA PRO A 38 13.83 2.22 17.44
C PRO A 38 12.89 1.08 17.86
N SER A 39 13.43 0.01 18.46
CA SER A 39 12.67 -1.21 18.78
C SER A 39 11.39 -0.92 19.58
N ALA A 40 11.47 -0.05 20.59
CA ALA A 40 10.31 0.34 21.40
C ALA A 40 9.17 0.98 20.58
N LEU A 41 9.49 1.74 19.52
CA LEU A 41 8.50 2.32 18.63
C LEU A 41 7.87 1.24 17.75
N VAL A 42 8.69 0.35 17.17
CA VAL A 42 8.22 -0.73 16.29
C VAL A 42 7.33 -1.71 17.07
N GLU A 43 7.73 -2.09 18.27
CA GLU A 43 6.94 -2.96 19.16
C GLU A 43 5.62 -2.30 19.58
N GLY A 44 5.64 -1.01 19.92
CA GLY A 44 4.44 -0.24 20.23
C GLY A 44 3.46 -0.18 19.07
N LEU A 45 3.95 0.05 17.84
CA LEU A 45 3.13 0.03 16.63
C LEU A 45 2.56 -1.35 16.34
N ALA A 46 3.36 -2.40 16.49
CA ALA A 46 2.92 -3.78 16.29
C ALA A 46 1.80 -4.16 17.27
N SER A 47 1.95 -3.80 18.56
CA SER A 47 0.90 -3.98 19.56
C SER A 47 -0.38 -3.23 19.20
N ALA A 48 -0.27 -1.96 18.77
CA ALA A 48 -1.42 -1.15 18.39
C ALA A 48 -2.16 -1.63 17.12
N ILE A 49 -1.49 -2.40 16.25
CA ILE A 49 -2.14 -3.05 15.10
C ILE A 49 -2.95 -4.27 15.56
N VAL A 50 -2.44 -5.02 16.55
CA VAL A 50 -3.09 -6.23 17.07
C VAL A 50 -4.27 -5.90 17.97
N ASP A 51 -4.12 -4.88 18.83
CA ASP A 51 -5.17 -4.39 19.73
C ASP A 51 -5.42 -2.89 19.52
N PRO A 52 -6.14 -2.52 18.43
CA PRO A 52 -6.30 -1.13 18.06
C PRO A 52 -7.40 -0.44 18.88
N ALA A 53 -7.07 0.74 19.43
CA ALA A 53 -8.04 1.57 20.15
C ALA A 53 -9.20 2.09 19.27
N PHE A 54 -9.01 2.11 17.94
CA PHE A 54 -10.02 2.50 16.95
C PHE A 54 -10.09 1.48 15.81
N PRO A 55 -11.26 1.26 15.19
CA PRO A 55 -11.36 0.37 14.03
C PRO A 55 -10.39 0.74 12.91
N LEU A 56 -9.62 -0.24 12.44
CA LEU A 56 -8.63 -0.05 11.37
C LEU A 56 -9.32 0.04 10.00
N ALA A 57 -8.75 0.85 9.11
CA ALA A 57 -9.24 1.05 7.75
C ALA A 57 -8.09 1.38 6.78
N LEU A 58 -8.16 0.87 5.55
CA LEU A 58 -7.19 1.15 4.49
C LEU A 58 -7.59 2.41 3.72
N GLY A 59 -7.22 3.57 4.28
CA GLY A 59 -7.48 4.89 3.70
C GLY A 59 -8.89 5.45 3.97
N ARG A 60 -9.95 4.72 3.60
CA ARG A 60 -11.35 5.09 3.89
C ARG A 60 -12.02 4.04 4.78
N ARG A 61 -12.93 4.45 5.67
CA ARG A 61 -13.63 3.55 6.62
C ARG A 61 -14.41 2.40 5.97
N SER A 62 -14.77 2.53 4.69
CA SER A 62 -15.41 1.47 3.90
C SER A 62 -14.45 0.36 3.47
N CYS A 63 -13.13 0.58 3.53
CA CYS A 63 -12.10 -0.36 3.13
C CYS A 63 -11.53 -1.04 4.38
N VAL A 64 -12.31 -1.96 4.94
CA VAL A 64 -11.93 -2.73 6.14
C VAL A 64 -10.79 -3.68 5.79
N PRO A 65 -9.67 -3.68 6.55
CA PRO A 65 -8.55 -4.57 6.28
C PRO A 65 -8.91 -6.03 6.56
N VAL A 66 -8.28 -6.95 5.84
CA VAL A 66 -8.36 -8.39 6.12
C VAL A 66 -7.20 -8.75 7.05
N PRO A 67 -7.44 -9.29 8.26
CA PRO A 67 -6.38 -9.73 9.16
C PRO A 67 -5.72 -11.04 8.67
N PRO A 68 -4.48 -11.32 9.09
CA PRO A 68 -3.62 -10.48 9.93
C PRO A 68 -2.96 -9.32 9.14
N LEU A 69 -2.85 -8.15 9.77
CA LEU A 69 -2.12 -6.99 9.21
C LEU A 69 -0.64 -6.97 9.58
N LEU A 70 -0.30 -7.46 10.77
CA LEU A 70 1.08 -7.62 11.21
C LEU A 70 1.62 -8.95 10.66
N LEU A 71 2.64 -8.88 9.80
CA LEU A 71 3.30 -10.07 9.24
C LEU A 71 4.40 -10.60 10.18
N THR A 72 5.36 -9.74 10.52
CA THR A 72 6.49 -10.10 11.39
C THR A 72 7.18 -8.85 11.95
N ILE A 73 7.96 -9.04 13.02
CA ILE A 73 8.93 -8.07 13.55
C ILE A 73 10.31 -8.69 13.35
N SER A 74 11.29 -7.89 12.92
CA SER A 74 12.63 -8.34 12.60
C SER A 74 13.65 -7.26 12.96
N GLU A 75 14.85 -7.67 13.35
CA GLU A 75 16.01 -6.79 13.55
C GLU A 75 16.68 -6.36 12.22
N LYS A 76 16.24 -6.94 11.10
CA LYS A 76 16.73 -6.59 9.76
C LYS A 76 16.25 -5.22 9.34
N GLU A 77 17.07 -4.53 8.55
CA GLU A 77 16.69 -3.25 7.95
C GLU A 77 15.55 -3.44 6.94
N PRO A 78 14.65 -2.44 6.75
CA PRO A 78 13.54 -2.53 5.80
C PRO A 78 13.95 -2.96 4.38
N ARG A 79 15.11 -2.50 3.91
CA ARG A 79 15.66 -2.87 2.59
C ARG A 79 16.00 -4.36 2.47
N GLU A 80 16.42 -5.00 3.55
CA GLU A 80 16.78 -6.42 3.56
C GLU A 80 15.49 -7.25 3.59
N MET A 81 14.54 -6.84 4.43
CA MET A 81 13.21 -7.45 4.50
C MET A 81 12.44 -7.38 3.17
N LEU A 82 12.59 -6.27 2.43
CA LEU A 82 11.99 -6.10 1.11
C LEU A 82 12.38 -7.23 0.14
N LEU A 83 13.64 -7.69 0.19
CA LEU A 83 14.16 -8.73 -0.70
C LEU A 83 13.79 -10.15 -0.23
N ASP A 84 13.67 -10.34 1.09
CA ASP A 84 13.38 -11.65 1.68
C ASP A 84 11.88 -12.00 1.72
N THR A 85 11.00 -11.00 1.62
CA THR A 85 9.58 -11.21 1.83
C THR A 85 8.93 -11.88 0.61
N PRO A 86 8.25 -13.04 0.80
CA PRO A 86 7.61 -13.72 -0.31
C PRO A 86 6.44 -12.90 -0.88
N LEU A 87 6.09 -13.16 -2.13
CA LEU A 87 4.97 -12.51 -2.80
C LEU A 87 3.65 -12.72 -2.03
N GLN A 88 3.07 -11.63 -1.52
CA GLN A 88 1.84 -11.64 -0.72
C GLN A 88 0.53 -11.73 -1.54
N ALA A 89 0.63 -11.89 -2.86
CA ALA A 89 -0.55 -12.04 -3.73
C ALA A 89 -1.36 -13.29 -3.37
N GLY A 90 -2.67 -13.27 -3.59
CA GLY A 90 -3.53 -14.44 -3.34
C GLY A 90 -3.17 -15.64 -4.23
N ARG A 91 -3.50 -16.86 -3.78
CA ARG A 91 -3.11 -18.13 -4.46
C ARG A 91 -3.42 -18.17 -5.95
N SER A 92 -4.62 -17.70 -6.35
CA SER A 92 -5.02 -17.66 -7.75
C SER A 92 -4.10 -16.74 -8.58
N GLN A 93 -3.81 -15.55 -8.06
CA GLN A 93 -2.92 -14.57 -8.68
C GLN A 93 -1.47 -15.07 -8.77
N ARG A 94 -0.96 -15.72 -7.72
CA ARG A 94 0.39 -16.31 -7.76
C ARG A 94 0.51 -17.37 -8.86
N ARG A 95 -0.50 -18.23 -9.01
CA ARG A 95 -0.53 -19.28 -10.04
C ARG A 95 -0.74 -18.77 -11.46
N SER A 96 -1.31 -17.58 -11.63
CA SER A 96 -1.49 -17.00 -12.96
C SER A 96 -0.25 -16.26 -13.46
N ARG A 97 0.60 -15.78 -12.55
CA ARG A 97 1.80 -14.98 -12.85
C ARG A 97 3.05 -15.84 -13.08
N ALA A 98 4.11 -15.21 -13.57
CA ALA A 98 5.42 -15.82 -13.79
C ALA A 98 6.11 -16.23 -12.47
N ARG A 99 7.17 -17.05 -12.58
CA ARG A 99 8.02 -17.49 -11.45
C ARG A 99 8.79 -16.37 -10.76
N THR A 100 8.93 -15.23 -11.44
CA THR A 100 9.46 -13.98 -10.90
C THR A 100 8.45 -12.89 -11.24
N VAL A 101 8.06 -12.09 -10.24
CA VAL A 101 7.11 -11.00 -10.41
C VAL A 101 7.82 -9.69 -10.13
N ARG A 102 7.72 -8.75 -11.07
CA ARG A 102 8.23 -7.39 -10.89
C ARG A 102 7.25 -6.62 -10.03
N CYS A 103 7.73 -6.11 -8.90
CA CYS A 103 6.94 -5.35 -7.95
C CYS A 103 7.47 -3.92 -7.83
N SER A 104 6.59 -2.94 -8.02
CA SER A 104 6.90 -1.53 -7.79
C SER A 104 7.11 -1.26 -6.30
N VAL A 105 8.14 -0.48 -5.98
CA VAL A 105 8.51 -0.11 -4.63
C VAL A 105 8.58 1.40 -4.55
N GLN A 106 7.93 1.96 -3.53
CA GLN A 106 8.12 3.36 -3.13
C GLN A 106 8.67 3.37 -1.71
N ALA A 107 9.80 4.05 -1.50
CA ALA A 107 10.48 4.08 -0.20
C ALA A 107 10.92 5.50 0.16
N ASP A 108 11.13 5.75 1.45
CA ASP A 108 11.88 6.94 1.88
C ASP A 108 13.31 6.88 1.33
N VAL A 109 13.88 8.04 0.97
CA VAL A 109 15.24 8.13 0.41
C VAL A 109 16.28 7.46 1.31
N GLN A 110 16.08 7.47 2.63
CA GLN A 110 17.01 6.85 3.58
C GLN A 110 17.01 5.31 3.52
N VAL A 111 15.94 4.69 3.04
CA VAL A 111 15.82 3.23 2.95
C VAL A 111 16.58 2.69 1.73
N LEU A 112 16.55 3.42 0.62
CA LEU A 112 17.21 3.08 -0.65
C LEU A 112 17.96 4.32 -1.20
N PRO A 113 19.07 4.75 -0.55
CA PRO A 113 19.77 5.99 -0.88
C PRO A 113 20.46 5.98 -2.26
N GLU A 114 20.75 4.79 -2.78
CA GLU A 114 21.34 4.56 -4.09
C GLU A 114 20.38 4.82 -5.27
N GLU A 115 19.07 4.84 -5.01
CA GLU A 115 18.07 5.02 -6.06
C GLU A 115 18.02 6.49 -6.54
N ALA A 116 18.23 6.65 -7.85
CA ALA A 116 18.29 7.98 -8.49
C ALA A 116 16.89 8.55 -8.80
N SER A 117 15.90 7.68 -8.97
CA SER A 117 14.53 8.08 -9.33
C SER A 117 13.81 8.67 -8.11
N ARG A 118 13.99 9.97 -7.90
CA ARG A 118 13.43 10.72 -6.77
C ARG A 118 12.19 11.49 -7.17
N ARG A 119 11.18 11.47 -6.30
CA ARG A 119 9.92 12.20 -6.47
C ARG A 119 9.55 12.91 -5.19
N ARG A 120 9.06 14.15 -5.31
CA ARG A 120 8.45 14.87 -4.18
C ARG A 120 6.97 14.56 -4.08
N ILE A 121 6.53 14.12 -2.91
CA ILE A 121 5.13 13.86 -2.59
C ILE A 121 4.70 14.65 -1.35
N ARG A 122 3.42 15.01 -1.26
CA ARG A 122 2.86 15.82 -0.17
C ARG A 122 1.96 14.97 0.73
N ASP A 123 2.57 14.16 1.58
CA ASP A 123 1.87 13.19 2.42
C ASP A 123 2.31 13.17 3.89
N VAL A 124 3.31 13.97 4.29
CA VAL A 124 3.73 14.09 5.70
C VAL A 124 2.66 14.88 6.46
N PRO A 125 1.92 14.28 7.41
CA PRO A 125 0.85 14.98 8.12
C PRO A 125 1.45 16.01 9.09
N LEU A 126 1.08 17.28 8.92
CA LEU A 126 1.40 18.36 9.86
C LEU A 126 0.25 18.60 10.85
N SER A 127 -0.98 18.32 10.44
CA SER A 127 -2.17 18.46 11.27
C SER A 127 -3.22 17.43 10.86
N PHE A 128 -3.75 16.73 11.85
CA PHE A 128 -4.88 15.81 11.72
C PHE A 128 -6.23 16.49 12.02
N ASN A 129 -6.26 17.79 12.37
CA ASN A 129 -7.50 18.51 12.62
C ASN A 129 -8.36 18.51 11.33
N PRO A 130 -9.61 18.02 11.37
CA PRO A 130 -10.50 18.04 10.20
C PRO A 130 -10.71 19.44 9.59
N GLU A 131 -10.63 20.51 10.39
CA GLU A 131 -10.83 21.89 9.94
C GLU A 131 -9.54 22.54 9.40
N ASP A 132 -8.37 22.02 9.79
CA ASP A 132 -7.05 22.52 9.36
C ASP A 132 -6.14 21.35 8.98
N ARG A 133 -6.56 20.58 7.98
CA ARG A 133 -5.81 19.40 7.54
C ARG A 133 -4.64 19.82 6.64
N ARG A 134 -3.41 19.69 7.14
CA ARG A 134 -2.19 20.17 6.47
C ARG A 134 -1.15 19.08 6.29
N TYR A 135 -0.43 19.18 5.18
CA TYR A 135 0.59 18.23 4.76
C TYR A 135 1.86 18.95 4.29
N ALA A 136 3.02 18.42 4.66
CA ALA A 136 4.33 18.78 4.16
C ALA A 136 4.76 17.86 3.02
N TYR A 137 5.77 18.32 2.28
CA TYR A 137 6.42 17.52 1.25
C TYR A 137 7.54 16.67 1.85
N ARG A 138 7.70 15.45 1.34
CA ARG A 138 8.92 14.64 1.49
C ARG A 138 9.40 14.14 0.13
N GLU A 139 10.64 13.68 0.09
CA GLU A 139 11.19 12.97 -1.06
C GLU A 139 11.04 11.47 -0.84
N VAL A 140 10.64 10.77 -1.90
CA VAL A 140 10.61 9.32 -1.98
C VAL A 140 11.38 8.86 -3.21
N VAL A 141 11.82 7.62 -3.19
CA VAL A 141 12.35 6.94 -4.36
C VAL A 141 11.34 5.92 -4.88
N GLU A 142 11.31 5.77 -6.21
CA GLU A 142 10.49 4.77 -6.90
C GLU A 142 11.41 3.81 -7.66
N THR A 143 11.30 2.51 -7.39
CA THR A 143 12.09 1.46 -8.04
C THR A 143 11.23 0.21 -8.28
N VAL A 144 11.80 -0.82 -8.89
CA VAL A 144 11.15 -2.10 -9.14
C VAL A 144 12.07 -3.22 -8.67
N VAL A 145 11.52 -4.17 -7.91
CA VAL A 145 12.25 -5.35 -7.43
C VAL A 145 11.65 -6.62 -8.01
N ASP A 146 12.51 -7.61 -8.25
CA ASP A 146 12.10 -8.95 -8.67
C ASP A 146 11.81 -9.80 -7.42
N VAL A 147 10.55 -10.22 -7.28
CA VAL A 147 10.09 -11.07 -6.17
C VAL A 147 9.87 -12.49 -6.66
N ALA A 148 10.45 -13.45 -5.95
CA ALA A 148 10.27 -14.86 -6.24
C ALA A 148 8.80 -15.29 -6.05
N ASN A 149 8.28 -16.04 -7.02
CA ASN A 149 6.94 -16.62 -7.00
C ASN A 149 7.02 -18.14 -7.26
N PRO A 150 7.25 -18.96 -6.22
CA PRO A 150 7.35 -20.42 -6.36
C PRO A 150 6.09 -21.10 -6.88
N ASP A 151 4.92 -20.44 -6.76
CA ASP A 151 3.63 -20.93 -7.26
C ASP A 151 3.40 -20.58 -8.74
N GLY A 152 4.29 -19.78 -9.35
CA GLY A 152 4.12 -19.21 -10.68
C GLY A 152 4.15 -20.22 -11.83
N ARG A 153 3.74 -19.77 -13.01
CA ARG A 153 3.83 -20.53 -14.25
C ARG A 153 5.29 -20.60 -14.71
N ALA A 154 5.75 -21.80 -15.05
CA ALA A 154 7.06 -21.96 -15.69
C ALA A 154 7.05 -21.22 -17.03
N SER A 155 8.15 -20.55 -17.36
CA SER A 155 8.35 -19.77 -18.58
C SER A 155 8.42 -20.69 -19.81
N GLY A 156 7.27 -21.22 -20.21
CA GLY A 156 7.12 -22.03 -21.43
C GLY A 156 6.37 -21.30 -22.55
N GLY A 157 5.98 -20.04 -22.35
CA GLY A 157 5.26 -19.26 -23.35
C GLY A 157 5.53 -17.77 -23.18
N HIS A 158 5.67 -17.07 -24.30
CA HIS A 158 5.75 -15.61 -24.37
C HIS A 158 4.51 -15.01 -23.69
N ASP A 159 4.71 -14.29 -22.58
CA ASP A 159 3.65 -13.51 -21.94
C ASP A 159 3.69 -12.06 -22.47
N PRO A 160 2.79 -11.69 -23.40
CA PRO A 160 2.77 -10.36 -23.98
C PRO A 160 2.42 -9.25 -22.96
N PHE A 161 1.98 -9.59 -21.74
CA PHE A 161 1.63 -8.63 -20.70
C PHE A 161 2.70 -8.42 -19.63
N ALA A 162 3.81 -9.17 -19.66
CA ALA A 162 4.87 -9.07 -18.65
C ALA A 162 5.48 -7.65 -18.53
N ALA A 163 5.48 -6.87 -19.62
CA ALA A 163 5.98 -5.50 -19.63
C ALA A 163 5.05 -4.49 -18.91
N LEU A 164 3.78 -4.83 -18.69
CA LEU A 164 2.76 -3.95 -18.10
C LEU A 164 2.60 -4.17 -16.58
N GLU A 165 3.14 -5.26 -16.02
CA GLU A 165 2.92 -5.62 -14.62
C GLU A 165 3.61 -4.68 -13.60
N GLY A 166 4.56 -3.85 -14.03
CA GLY A 166 5.28 -2.88 -13.17
C GLY A 166 4.81 -1.42 -13.27
N LEU A 167 3.71 -1.15 -14.00
CA LEU A 167 3.25 0.22 -14.30
C LEU A 167 1.92 0.60 -13.62
N LEU A 168 1.41 -0.23 -12.69
CA LEU A 168 0.16 0.01 -11.95
C LEU A 168 0.37 0.07 -10.43
#